data_AF-A0A0U2JDU4-F1
#
_entry.id   AF-A0A0U2JDU4-F1
#
_cell.length_a   1.000
_cell.length_b   1.000
_cell.length_c   1.000
_cell.angle_alpha   90.00
_cell.angle_beta   90.00
_cell.angle_gamma   90.00
#
_symmetry.space_group_name_H-M   'P 1'
#
loop_
_entity.id
_entity.type
_entity.pdbx_description
1 polymer ?
#
loop_
_entity_poly.entity_id
_entity_poly.type
_entity_poly.pdbx_seq_one_letter_code
_entity_poly.pdbx_strand_id
1 'polypeptide(L)'
;MKSRHKNFIDTAGTGSGQTKTFNVSTAAAFVIAGAGLAVAKHGNRAVTSKTGSADVLEKLGVKVSAAPEVEQICLNGAGICFMFAPKFHPSLRRVGDIRRNLGVRTSLNLLGPLSNPAKAPKQIIGVWHKSLVEPMAEALALLGAERAWVFHGGDGEK
;
A
#
# COMPACT_ATOMS: atom_id res chain seq x y z
N MET A 1 12.07 -7.48 6.35
CA MET A 1 12.77 -6.19 6.41
C MET A 1 12.88 -5.77 7.86
N LYS A 2 14.05 -5.28 8.33
CA LYS A 2 14.24 -4.84 9.73
C LYS A 2 14.33 -3.31 9.78
N SER A 3 13.30 -2.67 10.33
CA SER A 3 13.29 -1.22 10.57
C SER A 3 13.92 -0.89 11.93
N ARG A 4 14.70 0.18 12.01
CA ARG A 4 15.13 0.76 13.31
C ARG A 4 14.02 1.55 13.99
N HIS A 5 13.01 1.97 13.22
CA HIS A 5 11.88 2.75 13.71
C HIS A 5 10.88 1.81 14.37
N LYS A 6 10.64 2.00 15.67
CA LYS A 6 9.55 1.30 16.39
C LYS A 6 8.17 1.80 15.97
N ASN A 7 8.08 3.08 15.61
CA ASN A 7 6.87 3.74 15.14
C ASN A 7 7.02 4.12 13.67
N PHE A 8 6.23 3.51 12.80
CA PHE A 8 6.17 3.83 11.36
C PHE A 8 4.83 3.38 10.79
N ILE A 9 4.49 3.84 9.59
CA ILE A 9 3.15 3.69 9.01
C ILE A 9 3.18 3.24 7.55
N ASP A 10 2.11 2.57 7.13
CA ASP A 10 1.78 2.34 5.72
C ASP A 10 0.50 3.10 5.33
N THR A 11 0.45 3.55 4.08
CA THR A 11 -0.66 4.27 3.47
C THR A 11 -1.27 3.50 2.29
N ALA A 12 -1.02 2.19 2.19
CA ALA A 12 -1.56 1.36 1.13
C ALA A 12 -3.10 1.37 1.14
N GLY A 13 -3.69 1.38 -0.05
CA GLY A 13 -5.12 1.24 -0.23
C GLY A 13 -5.44 0.02 -1.08
N THR A 14 -6.68 -0.43 -1.04
CA THR A 14 -7.14 -1.65 -1.73
C THR A 14 -7.13 -1.60 -3.26
N GLY A 15 -6.85 -0.44 -3.88
CA GLY A 15 -6.95 -0.29 -5.34
C GLY A 15 -8.40 -0.32 -5.86
N SER A 16 -8.62 0.11 -7.11
CA SER A 16 -9.92 -0.02 -7.80
C SER A 16 -11.12 0.81 -7.27
N GLY A 17 -10.93 2.07 -6.86
CA GLY A 17 -12.07 2.98 -6.62
C GLY A 17 -12.75 3.34 -7.94
N GLN A 18 -14.03 3.70 -7.93
CA GLN A 18 -14.72 4.10 -9.16
C GLN A 18 -14.28 5.50 -9.61
N THR A 19 -13.93 6.37 -8.65
CA THR A 19 -13.41 7.71 -8.92
C THR A 19 -11.91 7.66 -9.22
N LYS A 20 -11.52 8.47 -10.21
CA LYS A 20 -10.14 8.59 -10.68
C LYS A 20 -9.45 9.72 -9.91
N THR A 21 -9.10 9.46 -8.66
CA THR A 21 -8.28 10.41 -7.89
C THR A 21 -6.84 10.38 -8.38
N PHE A 22 -6.08 11.45 -8.10
CA PHE A 22 -4.62 11.38 -8.19
C PHE A 22 -4.07 10.41 -7.13
N ASN A 23 -2.76 10.15 -7.12
CA ASN A 23 -2.12 9.22 -6.17
C ASN A 23 -2.02 9.81 -4.74
N VAL A 24 -3.18 10.09 -4.13
CA VAL A 24 -3.33 10.71 -2.80
C VAL A 24 -2.52 9.96 -1.76
N SER A 25 -2.57 8.63 -1.74
CA SER A 25 -1.82 7.84 -0.76
C SER A 25 -0.31 7.94 -0.94
N THR A 26 0.19 8.19 -2.15
CA THR A 26 1.62 8.43 -2.40
C THR A 26 2.01 9.83 -1.95
N ALA A 27 1.16 10.84 -2.22
CA ALA A 27 1.37 12.19 -1.71
C ALA A 27 1.35 12.23 -0.17
N ALA A 28 0.39 11.56 0.46
CA ALA A 28 0.30 11.43 1.91
C ALA A 28 1.54 10.79 2.51
N ALA A 29 2.12 9.76 1.86
CA ALA A 29 3.36 9.15 2.30
C ALA A 29 4.53 10.16 2.38
N PHE A 30 4.67 11.03 1.38
CA PHE A 30 5.68 12.09 1.41
C PHE A 30 5.42 13.11 2.51
N VAL A 31 4.17 13.56 2.68
CA VAL A 31 3.81 14.52 3.73
C VAL A 31 4.07 13.95 5.13
N ILE A 32 3.66 12.71 5.38
CA ILE A 32 3.87 12.02 6.66
C ILE A 32 5.37 11.86 6.96
N ALA A 33 6.16 11.44 5.96
CA ALA A 33 7.61 11.34 6.09
C ALA A 33 8.26 12.70 6.38
N GLY A 34 7.83 13.76 5.67
CA GLY A 34 8.28 15.14 5.90
C GLY A 34 7.90 15.68 7.29
N ALA A 35 6.80 15.18 7.87
CA ALA A 35 6.39 15.48 9.24
C ALA A 35 7.15 14.66 10.31
N GLY A 36 8.09 13.80 9.91
CA GLY A 36 9.00 13.08 10.81
C GLY A 36 8.55 11.68 11.21
N LEU A 37 7.42 11.17 10.71
CA LEU A 37 7.00 9.79 10.93
C LEU A 37 7.48 8.89 9.79
N ALA A 38 8.20 7.82 10.12
CA ALA A 38 8.71 6.92 9.09
C ALA A 38 7.59 6.22 8.30
N VAL A 39 7.75 6.08 6.99
CA VAL A 39 6.73 5.50 6.09
C VAL A 39 7.29 4.32 5.31
N ALA A 40 6.71 3.14 5.55
CA ALA A 40 7.00 1.93 4.78
C ALA A 40 5.84 1.69 3.81
N LYS A 41 5.82 2.40 2.68
CA LYS A 41 4.70 2.38 1.75
C LYS A 41 4.71 1.10 0.92
N HIS A 42 3.68 0.26 1.09
CA HIS A 42 3.45 -0.86 0.18
C HIS A 42 2.63 -0.39 -1.03
N GLY A 43 2.99 -0.85 -2.23
CA GLY A 43 2.24 -0.46 -3.42
C GLY A 43 2.58 -1.24 -4.67
N ASN A 44 1.84 -0.95 -5.73
CA ASN A 44 1.95 -1.65 -7.00
C ASN A 44 1.72 -0.69 -8.18
N ARG A 45 1.87 -1.22 -9.39
CA ARG A 45 1.41 -0.56 -10.62
C ARG A 45 -0.10 -0.54 -10.69
N ALA A 46 -0.64 0.33 -11.53
CA ALA A 46 -2.05 0.30 -11.88
C ALA A 46 -2.46 -1.10 -12.43
N VAL A 47 -3.55 -1.63 -11.90
CA VAL A 47 -4.23 -2.83 -12.46
C VAL A 47 -5.53 -2.45 -13.15
N THR A 48 -6.24 -1.45 -12.60
CA THR A 48 -7.55 -0.97 -13.09
C THR A 48 -7.65 0.55 -13.21
N SER A 49 -6.71 1.30 -12.62
CA SER A 49 -6.61 2.76 -12.72
C SER A 49 -5.73 3.20 -13.90
N LYS A 50 -5.69 4.51 -14.19
CA LYS A 50 -4.74 5.08 -15.17
C LYS A 50 -3.29 5.05 -14.67
N THR A 51 -3.07 5.25 -13.38
CA THR A 51 -1.75 5.29 -12.75
C THR A 51 -1.80 4.68 -11.34
N GLY A 52 -0.76 3.93 -10.97
CA GLY A 52 -0.53 3.41 -9.63
C GLY A 52 0.63 4.13 -8.94
N SER A 53 0.87 3.77 -7.67
CA SER A 53 1.92 4.41 -6.88
C SER A 53 3.31 4.17 -7.47
N ALA A 54 3.58 2.97 -7.99
CA ALA A 54 4.84 2.66 -8.65
C ALA A 54 5.05 3.51 -9.91
N ASP A 55 3.99 3.69 -10.71
CA ASP A 55 4.08 4.45 -11.97
C ASP A 55 4.38 5.94 -11.72
N VAL A 56 3.79 6.53 -10.67
CA VAL A 56 4.10 7.91 -10.24
C VAL A 56 5.54 8.02 -9.73
N LEU A 57 5.96 7.10 -8.86
CA LEU A 57 7.31 7.13 -8.28
C LEU A 57 8.40 6.97 -9.35
N GLU A 58 8.20 6.10 -10.34
CA GLU A 58 9.13 5.99 -11.47
C GLU A 58 9.24 7.28 -12.28
N LYS A 59 8.12 7.97 -12.51
CA LYS A 59 8.14 9.28 -13.18
C LYS A 59 8.83 10.37 -12.38
N LEU A 60 8.87 10.23 -11.05
CA LEU A 60 9.65 11.10 -10.16
C LEU A 60 11.13 10.67 -10.03
N GLY A 61 11.58 9.67 -10.80
CA GLY A 61 12.97 9.21 -10.80
C GLY A 61 13.30 8.18 -9.72
N VAL A 62 12.31 7.66 -9.00
CA VAL A 62 12.53 6.63 -7.97
C VAL A 62 12.71 5.27 -8.62
N LYS A 63 13.75 4.54 -8.22
CA LYS A 63 13.97 3.14 -8.59
C LYS A 63 13.04 2.22 -7.78
N VAL A 64 11.80 2.04 -8.24
CA VAL A 64 10.76 1.29 -7.51
C VAL A 64 11.03 -0.20 -7.35
N SER A 65 11.90 -0.78 -8.19
CA SER A 65 12.32 -2.18 -8.13
C SER A 65 13.71 -2.36 -7.49
N ALA A 66 14.11 -1.45 -6.60
CA ALA A 66 15.35 -1.57 -5.84
C ALA A 66 15.39 -2.87 -5.01
N ALA A 67 16.56 -3.30 -4.55
CA ALA A 67 16.69 -4.51 -3.72
C ALA A 67 16.17 -4.25 -2.28
N PRO A 68 15.71 -5.28 -1.52
CA PRO A 68 15.12 -5.07 -0.19
C PRO A 68 16.07 -4.36 0.79
N GLU A 69 17.37 -4.54 0.60
CA GLU A 69 18.44 -3.90 1.37
C GLU A 69 18.44 -2.38 1.15
N VAL A 70 18.26 -1.95 -0.10
CA VAL A 70 18.15 -0.52 -0.45
C VAL A 70 16.89 0.07 0.16
N GLU A 71 15.76 -0.63 0.08
CA GLU A 71 14.51 -0.17 0.69
C GLU A 71 14.64 -0.03 2.22
N GLN A 72 15.37 -0.96 2.87
CA GLN A 72 15.68 -0.87 4.30
C GLN A 72 16.59 0.33 4.63
N ILE A 73 17.60 0.59 3.80
CA ILE A 73 18.46 1.78 3.93
C ILE A 73 17.62 3.05 3.78
N CYS A 74 16.73 3.12 2.80
CA CYS A 74 15.84 4.27 2.61
C CYS A 74 14.91 4.48 3.81
N LEU A 75 14.27 3.41 4.31
CA LEU A 75 13.39 3.52 5.47
C LEU A 75 14.15 4.01 6.70
N ASN A 76 15.32 3.44 6.98
CA ASN A 76 16.09 3.79 8.16
C ASN A 76 16.77 5.15 8.01
N GLY A 77 17.21 5.53 6.81
CA GLY A 77 17.93 6.78 6.55
C GLY A 77 17.00 7.96 6.28
N ALA A 78 16.27 7.90 5.16
CA ALA A 78 15.39 8.96 4.70
C ALA A 78 14.01 8.97 5.40
N GLY A 79 13.71 7.98 6.23
CA GLY A 79 12.40 7.86 6.88
C GLY A 79 11.29 7.43 5.93
N ILE A 80 11.58 7.05 4.69
CA ILE A 80 10.58 6.59 3.73
C ILE A 80 11.16 5.54 2.80
N CYS A 81 10.38 4.49 2.53
CA CYS A 81 10.66 3.56 1.46
C CYS A 81 9.39 3.20 0.69
N PHE A 82 9.59 2.69 -0.53
CA PHE A 82 8.54 2.09 -1.33
C PHE A 82 8.82 0.60 -1.51
N MET A 83 7.89 -0.24 -1.08
CA MET A 83 7.96 -1.69 -1.21
C MET A 83 7.08 -2.11 -2.39
N PHE A 84 7.71 -2.55 -3.48
CA PHE A 84 7.00 -2.91 -4.69
C PHE A 84 6.43 -4.34 -4.61
N ALA A 85 5.11 -4.44 -4.57
CA ALA A 85 4.38 -5.69 -4.26
C ALA A 85 4.83 -6.93 -5.05
N PRO A 86 5.06 -6.89 -6.38
CA PRO A 86 5.48 -8.07 -7.14
C PRO A 86 6.79 -8.69 -6.67
N LYS A 87 7.67 -7.89 -6.05
CA LYS A 87 8.98 -8.33 -5.55
C LYS A 87 8.87 -9.07 -4.21
N PHE A 88 7.91 -8.68 -3.38
CA PHE A 88 7.70 -9.27 -2.06
C PHE A 88 6.69 -10.41 -2.05
N HIS A 89 5.86 -10.50 -3.09
CA HIS A 89 4.83 -11.53 -3.21
C HIS A 89 4.93 -12.29 -4.54
N PRO A 90 6.07 -12.95 -4.83
CA PRO A 90 6.30 -13.61 -6.12
C PRO A 90 5.31 -14.76 -6.38
N SER A 91 4.81 -15.40 -5.32
CA SER A 91 3.78 -16.45 -5.40
C SER A 91 2.45 -15.92 -5.97
N LEU A 92 2.13 -14.64 -5.74
CA LEU A 92 0.92 -14.01 -6.27
C LEU A 92 1.00 -13.69 -7.76
N ARG A 93 2.20 -13.78 -8.38
CA ARG A 93 2.37 -13.55 -9.82
C ARG A 93 1.51 -14.49 -10.66
N ARG A 94 1.46 -15.78 -10.30
CA ARG A 94 0.64 -16.80 -10.99
C ARG A 94 -0.84 -16.47 -10.98
N VAL A 95 -1.31 -15.80 -9.93
CA VAL A 95 -2.72 -15.40 -9.78
C VAL A 95 -3.00 -14.06 -10.48
N GLY A 96 -1.96 -13.30 -10.83
CA GLY A 96 -2.08 -12.01 -11.51
C GLY A 96 -2.75 -12.11 -12.88
N ASP A 97 -2.41 -13.12 -13.68
CA ASP A 97 -3.01 -13.35 -15.00
C ASP A 97 -4.49 -13.72 -14.89
N ILE A 98 -4.83 -14.63 -13.96
CA ILE A 98 -6.20 -15.04 -13.69
C ILE A 98 -7.04 -13.82 -13.27
N ARG A 99 -6.52 -12.97 -12.38
CA ARG A 99 -7.22 -11.76 -11.93
C ARG A 99 -7.46 -10.76 -13.06
N ARG A 100 -6.50 -10.60 -13.97
CA ARG A 100 -6.68 -9.74 -15.15
C ARG A 100 -7.80 -10.25 -16.05
N ASN A 101 -7.81 -11.55 -16.32
CA ASN A 101 -8.83 -12.18 -17.16
C ASN A 101 -10.22 -12.16 -16.53
N LEU A 102 -10.31 -12.32 -15.20
CA LEU A 102 -11.59 -12.26 -14.48
C LEU A 102 -12.23 -10.87 -14.53
N GLY A 103 -11.44 -9.78 -14.58
CA GLY A 103 -11.95 -8.42 -14.68
C GLY A 103 -12.79 -7.92 -13.48
N VAL A 104 -12.99 -8.75 -12.46
CA VAL A 104 -13.80 -8.46 -11.26
C VAL A 104 -12.93 -8.39 -10.01
N ARG A 105 -13.42 -7.66 -9.00
CA ARG A 105 -12.76 -7.57 -7.68
C ARG A 105 -12.97 -8.88 -6.92
N THR A 106 -11.93 -9.34 -6.23
CA THR A 106 -12.00 -10.52 -5.36
C THR A 106 -11.37 -10.22 -4.00
N SER A 107 -11.42 -11.17 -3.07
CA SER A 107 -10.71 -11.09 -1.79
C SER A 107 -9.21 -10.82 -1.96
N LEU A 108 -8.61 -11.20 -3.08
CA LEU A 108 -7.20 -10.92 -3.39
C LEU A 108 -6.90 -9.43 -3.57
N ASN A 109 -7.90 -8.58 -3.83
CA ASN A 109 -7.74 -7.13 -3.83
C ASN A 109 -7.54 -6.57 -2.41
N LEU A 110 -8.02 -7.28 -1.38
CA LEU A 110 -7.87 -6.88 0.02
C LEU A 110 -6.49 -7.25 0.57
N LEU A 111 -5.82 -8.25 0.00
CA LEU A 111 -4.54 -8.75 0.52
C LEU A 111 -3.41 -7.73 0.45
N GLY A 112 -3.42 -6.82 -0.54
CA GLY A 112 -2.32 -5.87 -0.74
C GLY A 112 -2.03 -5.02 0.50
N PRO A 113 -3.02 -4.30 1.05
CA PRO A 113 -2.84 -3.56 2.30
C PRO A 113 -2.59 -4.45 3.52
N LEU A 114 -3.06 -5.70 3.54
CA LEU A 114 -2.86 -6.62 4.66
C LEU A 114 -1.48 -7.29 4.69
N SER A 115 -0.67 -7.14 3.63
CA SER A 115 0.57 -7.90 3.44
C SER A 115 1.84 -7.05 3.42
N ASN A 116 1.84 -5.89 4.09
CA ASN A 116 2.99 -5.00 4.13
C ASN A 116 4.30 -5.75 4.54
N PRO A 117 5.33 -5.81 3.68
CA PRO A 117 6.53 -6.62 3.93
C PRO A 117 7.38 -6.19 5.14
N ALA A 118 7.22 -4.94 5.58
CA ALA A 118 7.86 -4.40 6.78
C ALA A 118 7.03 -4.64 8.04
N LYS A 119 5.82 -5.21 7.93
CA LYS A 119 4.86 -5.40 9.04
C LYS A 119 4.61 -4.08 9.78
N ALA A 120 4.21 -3.05 9.04
CA ALA A 120 3.98 -1.73 9.60
C ALA A 120 3.00 -1.80 10.80
N PRO A 121 3.39 -1.30 11.99
CA PRO A 121 2.54 -1.36 13.18
C PRO A 121 1.32 -0.45 13.05
N LYS A 122 1.40 0.56 12.17
CA LYS A 122 0.32 1.51 11.91
C LYS A 122 -0.05 1.50 10.44
N GLN A 123 -1.34 1.57 10.14
CA GLN A 123 -1.82 1.60 8.77
C GLN A 123 -3.00 2.56 8.59
N ILE A 124 -3.04 3.26 7.46
CA ILE A 124 -4.18 4.06 7.01
C ILE A 124 -4.61 3.51 5.65
N ILE A 125 -5.79 2.90 5.59
CA ILE A 125 -6.24 2.07 4.46
C ILE A 125 -7.58 2.56 3.93
N GLY A 126 -7.57 3.05 2.69
CA GLY A 126 -8.78 3.32 1.92
C GLY A 126 -9.33 2.04 1.27
N VAL A 127 -10.62 1.75 1.48
CA VAL A 127 -11.34 0.62 0.88
C VAL A 127 -12.30 1.08 -0.23
N TRP A 128 -12.46 0.27 -1.28
CA TRP A 128 -13.31 0.65 -2.43
C TRP A 128 -14.82 0.60 -2.16
N HIS A 129 -15.25 0.03 -1.04
CA HIS A 129 -16.66 -0.11 -0.68
C HIS A 129 -16.85 -0.03 0.84
N LYS A 130 -17.89 0.67 1.29
CA LYS A 130 -18.20 0.87 2.72
C LYS A 130 -18.28 -0.43 3.51
N SER A 131 -18.85 -1.50 2.93
CA SER A 131 -18.97 -2.81 3.61
C SER A 131 -17.64 -3.49 3.93
N LEU A 132 -16.52 -2.98 3.41
CA LEU A 132 -15.18 -3.54 3.66
C LEU A 132 -14.47 -2.84 4.81
N VAL A 133 -15.01 -1.74 5.34
CA VAL A 133 -14.35 -0.96 6.40
C VAL A 133 -14.14 -1.83 7.64
N GLU A 134 -15.21 -2.42 8.16
CA GLU A 134 -15.17 -3.24 9.36
C GLU A 134 -14.40 -4.56 9.15
N PRO A 135 -14.66 -5.38 8.11
CA PRO A 135 -13.90 -6.62 7.89
C PRO A 135 -12.39 -6.40 7.71
N MET A 136 -12.00 -5.30 7.06
CA MET A 136 -10.57 -4.96 6.91
C MET A 136 -9.95 -4.54 8.25
N ALA A 137 -10.68 -3.78 9.07
CA ALA A 137 -10.21 -3.38 10.39
C ALA A 137 -10.03 -4.59 11.31
N GLU A 138 -10.99 -5.52 11.32
CA GLU A 138 -10.90 -6.78 12.05
C GLU A 138 -9.71 -7.63 11.58
N ALA A 139 -9.53 -7.77 10.27
CA ALA A 139 -8.40 -8.51 9.71
C ALA A 139 -7.04 -7.92 10.15
N LEU A 140 -6.92 -6.59 10.16
CA LEU A 140 -5.71 -5.91 10.63
C LEU A 140 -5.46 -6.16 12.12
N ALA A 141 -6.51 -6.11 12.95
CA ALA A 141 -6.40 -6.41 14.38
C ALA A 141 -5.93 -7.85 14.60
N LEU A 142 -6.50 -8.83 13.87
CA LEU A 142 -6.09 -10.23 13.95
C LEU A 142 -4.65 -10.47 13.46
N LEU A 143 -4.19 -9.68 12.49
CA LEU A 143 -2.81 -9.72 11.98
C LEU A 143 -1.81 -8.98 12.87
N GLY A 144 -2.28 -8.35 13.96
CA GLY A 144 -1.43 -7.70 14.95
C GLY A 144 -1.05 -6.25 14.63
N ALA A 145 -1.84 -5.55 13.81
CA ALA A 145 -1.68 -4.10 13.65
C ALA A 145 -1.91 -3.40 15.00
N GLU A 146 -0.99 -2.53 15.40
CA GLU A 146 -1.07 -1.81 16.67
C GLU A 146 -2.12 -0.69 16.61
N ARG A 147 -2.20 0.02 15.48
CA ARG A 147 -3.30 0.95 15.16
C ARG A 147 -3.58 0.97 13.67
N ALA A 148 -4.85 0.82 13.29
CA ALA A 148 -5.26 0.95 11.90
C ALA A 148 -6.48 1.86 11.77
N TRP A 149 -6.45 2.74 10.78
CA TRP A 149 -7.63 3.48 10.32
C TRP A 149 -8.03 2.94 8.96
N VAL A 150 -9.25 2.41 8.90
CA VAL A 150 -9.87 1.96 7.66
C VAL A 150 -11.04 2.88 7.34
N PHE A 151 -11.10 3.35 6.10
CA PHE A 151 -12.11 4.32 5.69
C PHE A 151 -12.54 4.10 4.24
N HIS A 152 -13.70 4.68 3.92
CA HIS A 152 -14.28 4.75 2.61
C HIS A 152 -14.80 6.18 2.39
N GLY A 153 -14.41 6.84 1.31
CA GLY A 153 -14.91 8.17 0.99
C GLY A 153 -16.39 8.17 0.59
N GLY A 154 -17.13 9.19 1.04
CA GLY A 154 -18.58 9.29 0.86
C GLY A 154 -19.05 9.38 -0.60
N ASP A 155 -18.22 9.94 -1.48
CA ASP A 155 -18.59 10.21 -2.88
C ASP A 155 -18.11 9.10 -3.86
N GLY A 156 -17.81 7.91 -3.33
CA GLY A 156 -17.16 6.83 -4.09
C GLY A 156 -15.65 7.02 -4.25
N GLU A 157 -15.09 8.08 -3.66
CA GLU A 157 -13.65 8.23 -3.41
C GLU A 157 -13.18 7.33 -2.28
N LYS A 158 -11.87 7.09 -2.22
CA LYS A 158 -11.28 6.26 -1.17
C LYS A 158 -10.71 7.10 -0.06
#